data_AF-A0A6J8CF10-F1
#
_entry.id   AF-A0A6J8CF10-F1
#
_cell.length_a   1.000
_cell.length_b   1.000
_cell.length_c   1.000
_cell.angle_alpha   90.00
_cell.angle_beta   90.00
_cell.angle_gamma   90.00
#
_symmetry.space_group_name_H-M   'P 1'
#
loop_
_entity.id
_entity.type
_entity.pdbx_description
1 polymer ?
#
loop_
_entity_poly.entity_id
_entity_poly.type
_entity_poly.pdbx_seq_one_letter_code
_entity_poly.pdbx_strand_id
1 'polypeptide(L)'
;MISRPDVFGNFWPEYCVRVYWLKAKFYMLQNNMEDAVFFFKKALCCLKESSETETNKEIQIVIPNCSIHKVLSIVEVEKQLKSLERSQSFDETQRLYDAGEYEKVVDCLLKTSLNKQVSMTTSATERRSQLLLLQDSLIKLKDYKRAFLWSEITLDEAVQAYKMSGSSEKEQWADTLVQTCESLILIIKKDKMIISSLPIVNQARLSHNLIYMIDVEMSVPDTCIDMPIGTVLPWILLYKLIKKEESEAPKPVSPVPEELDSSIPPSLMLLNIAHEYLGRHAWCTKSEGEFLLFYIGILTSEKSSSEIFNEELGQAVEQCFFCLYGHPTKKGRYRHLMDHNAPQIELTWERTADLFNYFKPKSVPEFDSYKTEAVPAEVEHLLRRICNLVPESQKPVYVIDSLQDYIEGTTDTFNEESIYNPSPVSQELYYLLADYYFKNHEQAKAIKYYMNDICVNPSRLDSWAGMALARMSQLEQKLNSTELKMDFPVHKKSIAALRCFRRALQIDEGNGKLWMEYGSLAYQLHSHSSRQLTWVCSDH
;
A
#
# COMPACT_ATOMS: atom_id res chain seq x y z
N MET A 1 -56.44 9.27 29.29
CA MET A 1 -57.29 10.16 30.11
C MET A 1 -57.14 11.65 29.79
N ILE A 2 -56.49 12.05 28.69
CA ILE A 2 -56.30 13.47 28.34
C ILE A 2 -56.84 13.64 26.93
N SER A 3 -58.16 13.68 26.84
CA SER A 3 -58.87 14.18 25.68
C SER A 3 -60.38 14.25 26.00
N ARG A 4 -60.84 15.36 26.59
CA ARG A 4 -62.27 15.65 26.83
C ARG A 4 -62.64 17.03 26.26
N PRO A 5 -63.24 17.11 25.06
CA PRO A 5 -63.67 18.38 24.45
C PRO A 5 -64.60 19.20 25.36
N ASP A 6 -65.38 18.48 26.17
CA ASP A 6 -66.33 18.95 27.18
C ASP A 6 -65.68 19.79 28.30
N VAL A 7 -64.38 19.64 28.56
CA VAL A 7 -63.69 20.34 29.66
C VAL A 7 -62.97 21.62 29.19
N PHE A 8 -62.50 21.65 27.94
CA PHE A 8 -61.59 22.71 27.46
C PHE A 8 -62.25 23.72 26.52
N GLY A 9 -63.48 23.48 26.06
CA GLY A 9 -64.24 24.41 25.22
C GLY A 9 -63.43 24.90 24.02
N ASN A 10 -63.34 26.21 23.80
CA ASN A 10 -62.65 26.80 22.65
C ASN A 10 -61.11 26.65 22.69
N PHE A 11 -60.50 26.39 23.86
CA PHE A 11 -59.05 26.19 24.00
C PHE A 11 -58.61 24.74 23.75
N TRP A 12 -59.59 23.87 23.50
CA TRP A 12 -59.39 22.46 23.26
C TRP A 12 -58.36 22.13 22.17
N PRO A 13 -58.38 22.77 20.98
CA PRO A 13 -57.43 22.41 19.92
C PRO A 13 -56.01 22.84 20.26
N GLU A 14 -55.83 24.01 20.88
CA GLU A 14 -54.53 24.51 21.32
C GLU A 14 -53.88 23.57 22.33
N TYR A 15 -54.68 23.08 23.29
CA TYR A 15 -54.22 22.11 24.28
C TYR A 15 -53.83 20.76 23.65
N CYS A 16 -54.65 20.25 22.71
CA CYS A 16 -54.35 19.00 21.99
C CYS A 16 -53.04 19.07 21.22
N VAL A 17 -52.80 20.16 20.48
CA VAL A 17 -51.56 20.34 19.71
C VAL A 17 -50.33 20.35 20.62
N ARG A 18 -50.38 21.05 21.77
CA ARG A 18 -49.29 21.06 22.76
C ARG A 18 -49.00 19.67 23.33
N VAL A 19 -50.04 18.90 23.66
CA VAL A 19 -49.88 17.54 24.20
C VAL A 19 -49.31 16.58 23.15
N TYR A 20 -49.81 16.63 21.91
CA TYR A 20 -49.30 15.79 20.83
C TYR A 20 -47.86 16.17 20.45
N TRP A 21 -47.54 17.46 20.40
CA TRP A 21 -46.17 17.93 20.19
C TRP A 21 -45.20 17.42 21.27
N LEU A 22 -45.59 17.53 22.55
CA LEU A 22 -44.78 17.05 23.67
C LEU A 22 -44.58 15.54 23.60
N LYS A 23 -45.63 14.77 23.31
CA LYS A 23 -45.54 13.31 23.14
C LYS A 23 -44.61 12.95 21.99
N ALA A 24 -44.72 13.62 20.85
CA ALA A 24 -43.83 13.39 19.71
C ALA A 24 -42.37 13.63 20.10
N LYS A 25 -42.06 14.73 20.79
CA LYS A 25 -40.70 15.03 21.28
C LYS A 25 -40.22 14.03 22.33
N PHE A 26 -41.08 13.55 23.22
CA PHE A 26 -40.75 12.51 24.19
C PHE A 26 -40.37 11.19 23.51
N TYR A 27 -41.15 10.73 22.53
CA TYR A 27 -40.84 9.51 21.79
C TYR A 27 -39.57 9.64 20.93
N MET A 28 -39.28 10.83 20.38
CA MET A 28 -37.98 11.10 19.75
C MET A 28 -36.81 10.89 20.73
N LEU A 29 -36.93 11.36 21.97
CA LEU A 29 -35.89 11.17 22.99
C LEU A 29 -35.73 9.71 23.43
N GLN A 30 -36.79 8.90 23.31
CA GLN A 30 -36.76 7.46 23.56
C GLN A 30 -36.31 6.64 22.34
N ASN A 31 -35.94 7.30 21.23
CA ASN A 31 -35.58 6.67 19.96
C ASN A 31 -36.71 5.81 19.35
N ASN A 32 -37.96 6.08 19.71
CA ASN A 32 -39.14 5.43 19.13
C ASN A 32 -39.75 6.35 18.06
N MET A 33 -39.24 6.23 16.84
CA MET A 33 -39.56 7.13 15.74
C MET A 33 -40.98 6.95 15.18
N GLU A 34 -41.53 5.73 15.21
CA GLU A 34 -42.88 5.42 14.71
C GLU A 34 -43.96 6.17 15.50
N ASP A 35 -43.88 6.09 16.84
CA ASP A 35 -44.81 6.80 17.72
C ASP A 35 -44.62 8.33 17.60
N ALA A 36 -43.37 8.80 17.45
CA ALA A 36 -43.10 10.22 17.25
C ALA A 36 -43.74 10.77 15.95
N VAL A 37 -43.62 10.05 14.83
CA VAL A 37 -44.29 10.37 13.55
C VAL A 37 -45.81 10.40 13.73
N PHE A 38 -46.38 9.40 14.40
CA PHE A 38 -47.82 9.33 14.67
C PHE A 38 -48.33 10.56 15.44
N PHE A 39 -47.63 10.96 16.50
CA PHE A 39 -48.04 12.12 17.30
C PHE A 39 -47.83 13.45 16.59
N PHE A 40 -46.79 13.60 15.75
CA PHE A 40 -46.66 14.77 14.88
C PHE A 40 -47.80 14.86 13.85
N LYS A 41 -48.22 13.74 13.24
CA LYS A 41 -49.38 13.70 12.33
C LYS A 41 -50.68 14.11 13.04
N LYS A 42 -50.88 13.66 14.29
CA LYS A 42 -52.01 14.09 15.12
C LYS A 42 -51.98 15.58 15.45
N ALA A 43 -50.81 16.13 15.81
CA ALA A 43 -50.64 17.56 16.04
C ALA A 43 -50.96 18.38 14.77
N LEU A 44 -50.50 17.91 13.60
CA LEU A 44 -50.77 18.54 12.32
C LEU A 44 -52.26 18.55 11.96
N CYS A 45 -52.95 17.42 12.20
CA CYS A 45 -54.39 17.29 11.95
C CYS A 45 -55.17 18.33 12.77
N CYS A 46 -54.88 18.44 14.07
CA CYS A 46 -55.55 19.41 14.94
C CYS A 46 -55.29 20.86 14.52
N LEU A 47 -54.07 21.20 14.07
CA LEU A 47 -53.76 22.54 13.56
C LEU A 47 -54.54 22.87 12.27
N LYS A 48 -54.67 21.91 11.35
CA LYS A 48 -55.41 22.08 10.09
C LYS A 48 -56.91 22.24 10.34
N GLU A 49 -57.50 21.35 11.15
CA GLU A 49 -58.92 21.42 11.53
C GLU A 49 -59.28 22.75 12.20
N SER A 50 -58.40 23.28 13.04
CA SER A 50 -58.64 24.55 13.74
C SER A 50 -58.55 25.76 12.79
N SER A 51 -57.68 25.69 11.77
CA SER A 51 -57.52 26.77 10.79
C SER A 51 -58.70 26.90 9.83
N GLU A 52 -59.45 25.82 9.61
CA GLU A 52 -60.65 25.81 8.76
C GLU A 52 -61.87 26.42 9.47
N THR A 53 -61.91 26.39 10.80
CA THR A 53 -63.03 26.90 11.61
C THR A 53 -62.95 28.40 11.96
N GLU A 54 -61.76 29.00 12.01
CA GLU A 54 -61.56 30.41 12.39
C GLU A 54 -60.94 31.23 11.24
N THR A 55 -61.77 31.91 10.44
CA THR A 55 -61.42 33.04 9.55
C THR A 55 -59.97 33.07 9.03
N ASN A 56 -59.54 32.05 8.28
CA ASN A 56 -58.35 32.06 7.41
C ASN A 56 -57.04 32.64 7.99
N LYS A 57 -56.87 32.65 9.32
CA LYS A 57 -55.65 33.12 9.99
C LYS A 57 -54.87 31.90 10.46
N GLU A 58 -53.60 31.82 10.08
CA GLU A 58 -52.69 30.77 10.57
C GLU A 58 -52.66 30.77 12.11
N ILE A 59 -53.09 29.66 12.70
CA ILE A 59 -53.04 29.48 14.15
C ILE A 59 -51.59 29.23 14.55
N GLN A 60 -51.04 30.15 15.34
CA GLN A 60 -49.70 30.08 15.90
C GLN A 60 -49.79 29.87 17.40
N ILE A 61 -49.38 28.69 17.88
CA ILE A 61 -49.44 28.34 19.30
C ILE A 61 -48.08 28.57 19.93
N VAL A 62 -48.01 29.48 20.91
CA VAL A 62 -46.76 29.77 21.62
C VAL A 62 -46.58 28.80 22.79
N ILE A 63 -45.40 28.18 22.92
CA ILE A 63 -44.98 27.40 24.08
C ILE A 63 -43.96 28.23 24.86
N PRO A 64 -44.37 28.95 25.92
CA PRO A 64 -43.50 29.89 26.63
C PRO A 64 -42.32 29.22 27.34
N ASN A 65 -42.42 27.92 27.67
CA ASN A 65 -41.42 27.17 28.42
C ASN A 65 -40.34 26.50 27.54
N CYS A 66 -40.35 26.70 26.22
CA CYS A 66 -39.36 26.14 25.30
C CYS A 66 -38.46 27.23 24.71
N SER A 67 -37.14 27.03 24.79
CA SER A 67 -36.13 27.90 24.17
C SER A 67 -35.96 27.65 22.66
N ILE A 68 -36.31 26.44 22.19
CA ILE A 68 -36.25 26.01 20.79
C ILE A 68 -37.66 25.59 20.35
N HIS A 69 -38.09 26.00 19.14
CA HIS A 69 -39.45 25.80 18.61
C HIS A 69 -40.56 26.40 19.51
N LYS A 70 -40.37 27.66 19.92
CA LYS A 70 -41.29 28.42 20.80
C LYS A 70 -42.67 28.67 20.18
N VAL A 71 -42.78 28.68 18.84
CA VAL A 71 -44.04 28.88 18.13
C VAL A 71 -44.33 27.64 17.29
N LEU A 72 -45.47 27.01 17.53
CA LEU A 72 -45.97 25.90 16.71
C LEU A 72 -46.92 26.45 15.65
N SER A 73 -46.54 26.28 14.40
CA SER A 73 -47.38 26.51 13.22
C SER A 73 -47.49 25.22 12.41
N ILE A 74 -48.43 25.17 11.46
CA ILE A 74 -48.53 24.07 10.49
C ILE A 74 -47.18 23.84 9.81
N VAL A 75 -46.51 24.92 9.40
CA VAL A 75 -45.20 24.89 8.73
C VAL A 75 -44.13 24.24 9.61
N GLU A 76 -44.05 24.60 10.89
CA GLU A 76 -43.02 24.06 11.79
C GLU A 76 -43.27 22.58 12.12
N VAL A 77 -44.53 22.19 12.34
CA VAL A 77 -44.88 20.77 12.56
C VAL A 77 -44.62 19.93 11.31
N GLU A 78 -44.97 20.43 10.12
CA GLU A 78 -44.64 19.77 8.85
C GLU A 78 -43.13 19.64 8.63
N LYS A 79 -42.36 20.67 8.99
CA LYS A 79 -40.90 20.64 8.88
C LYS A 79 -40.29 19.55 9.77
N GLN A 80 -40.71 19.46 11.03
CA GLN A 80 -40.23 18.43 11.95
C GLN A 80 -40.67 17.02 11.52
N LEU A 81 -41.93 16.86 11.11
CA LEU A 81 -42.46 15.59 10.61
C LEU A 81 -41.68 15.11 9.39
N LYS A 82 -41.48 15.96 8.39
CA LYS A 82 -40.69 15.63 7.19
C LYS A 82 -39.23 15.34 7.54
N SER A 83 -38.65 16.01 8.54
CA SER A 83 -37.30 15.68 9.01
C SER A 83 -37.23 14.29 9.65
N LEU A 84 -38.23 13.93 10.44
CA LEU A 84 -38.29 12.64 11.12
C LEU A 84 -38.55 11.47 10.16
N GLU A 85 -39.49 11.63 9.23
CA GLU A 85 -39.79 10.64 8.19
C GLU A 85 -38.58 10.38 7.28
N ARG A 86 -37.73 11.41 7.03
CA ARG A 86 -36.47 11.26 6.30
C ARG A 86 -35.44 10.45 7.08
N SER A 87 -35.23 10.76 8.37
CA SER A 87 -34.33 9.99 9.24
C SER A 87 -34.74 8.51 9.28
N GLN A 88 -36.04 8.22 9.43
CA GLN A 88 -36.56 6.85 9.43
C GLN A 88 -36.32 6.15 8.09
N SER A 89 -36.50 6.86 6.97
CA SER A 89 -36.21 6.33 5.63
C SER A 89 -34.71 6.04 5.43
N PHE A 90 -33.83 6.85 6.01
CA PHE A 90 -32.39 6.62 5.95
C PHE A 90 -31.97 5.44 6.83
N ASP A 91 -32.51 5.32 8.05
CA ASP A 91 -32.27 4.17 8.93
C ASP A 91 -32.70 2.86 8.27
N GLU A 92 -33.83 2.86 7.55
CA GLU A 92 -34.27 1.70 6.77
C GLU A 92 -33.31 1.39 5.61
N THR A 93 -32.77 2.42 4.96
CA THR A 93 -31.75 2.25 3.92
C THR A 93 -30.48 1.62 4.47
N GLN A 94 -30.05 2.01 5.68
CA GLN A 94 -28.91 1.39 6.36
C GLN A 94 -29.18 -0.08 6.71
N ARG A 95 -30.39 -0.41 7.19
CA ARG A 95 -30.77 -1.81 7.45
C ARG A 95 -30.75 -2.68 6.20
N LEU A 96 -31.22 -2.15 5.06
CA LEU A 96 -31.14 -2.85 3.77
C LEU A 96 -29.68 -3.10 3.37
N TYR A 97 -28.80 -2.14 3.63
CA TYR A 97 -27.36 -2.30 3.39
C TYR A 97 -26.75 -3.38 4.27
N ASP A 98 -27.07 -3.38 5.57
CA ASP A 98 -26.58 -4.39 6.52
C ASP A 98 -27.11 -5.79 6.19
N ALA A 99 -28.31 -5.87 5.59
CA ALA A 99 -28.90 -7.11 5.07
C ALA A 99 -28.31 -7.57 3.73
N GLY A 100 -27.40 -6.79 3.11
CA GLY A 100 -26.77 -7.10 1.83
C GLY A 100 -27.66 -6.85 0.59
N GLU A 101 -28.79 -6.18 0.76
CA GLU A 101 -29.77 -5.87 -0.29
C GLU A 101 -29.38 -4.59 -1.06
N TYR A 102 -28.16 -4.58 -1.60
CA TYR A 102 -27.52 -3.38 -2.17
C TYR A 102 -28.28 -2.73 -3.34
N GLU A 103 -28.99 -3.51 -4.17
CA GLU A 103 -29.77 -2.94 -5.28
C GLU A 103 -30.91 -2.05 -4.76
N LYS A 104 -31.61 -2.48 -3.69
CA LYS A 104 -32.67 -1.70 -3.07
C LYS A 104 -32.13 -0.43 -2.43
N VAL A 105 -30.95 -0.50 -1.81
CA VAL A 105 -30.23 0.66 -1.26
C VAL A 105 -29.97 1.69 -2.35
N VAL A 106 -29.42 1.26 -3.49
CA VAL A 106 -29.17 2.12 -4.65
C VAL A 106 -30.47 2.78 -5.13
N ASP A 107 -31.53 2.00 -5.32
CA ASP A 107 -32.83 2.54 -5.76
C ASP A 107 -33.41 3.59 -4.80
N CYS A 108 -33.32 3.35 -3.49
CA CYS A 108 -33.75 4.29 -2.45
C CYS A 108 -32.94 5.59 -2.47
N LEU A 109 -31.61 5.49 -2.56
CA LEU A 109 -30.70 6.63 -2.51
C LEU A 109 -30.71 7.46 -3.79
N LEU A 110 -30.87 6.83 -4.96
CA LEU A 110 -31.00 7.53 -6.25
C LEU A 110 -32.29 8.36 -6.30
N LYS A 111 -33.42 7.80 -5.86
CA LYS A 111 -34.70 8.52 -5.78
C LYS A 111 -34.60 9.74 -4.86
N THR A 112 -33.90 9.59 -3.74
CA THR A 112 -33.68 10.66 -2.76
C THR A 112 -32.75 11.74 -3.31
N SER A 113 -31.65 11.35 -3.97
CA SER A 113 -30.62 12.27 -4.50
C SER A 113 -31.08 13.07 -5.71
N LEU A 114 -31.99 12.54 -6.53
CA LEU A 114 -32.58 13.27 -7.66
C LEU A 114 -33.58 14.34 -7.21
N ASN A 115 -34.05 14.31 -5.96
CA ASN A 115 -35.03 15.25 -5.46
C ASN A 115 -34.36 16.47 -4.80
N LYS A 116 -34.20 17.56 -5.58
CA LYS A 116 -33.52 18.81 -5.13
C LYS A 116 -34.09 19.41 -3.83
N GLN A 117 -35.40 19.27 -3.58
CA GLN A 117 -36.02 19.76 -2.34
C GLN A 117 -35.58 18.97 -1.10
N VAL A 118 -35.31 17.68 -1.27
CA VAL A 118 -34.85 16.81 -0.18
C VAL A 118 -33.39 17.12 0.14
N SER A 119 -32.54 17.26 -0.89
CA SER A 119 -31.12 17.63 -0.74
C SER A 119 -30.91 18.92 0.07
N MET A 120 -31.72 19.98 -0.14
CA MET A 120 -31.59 21.25 0.58
C MET A 120 -31.98 21.22 2.07
N THR A 121 -32.66 20.16 2.52
CA THR A 121 -33.18 20.08 3.90
C THR A 121 -32.51 18.99 4.73
N THR A 122 -31.62 18.19 4.12
CA THR A 122 -30.87 17.08 4.75
C THR A 122 -29.71 17.63 5.56
N SER A 123 -29.40 17.02 6.72
CA SER A 123 -28.22 17.43 7.50
C SER A 123 -26.92 17.09 6.73
N ALA A 124 -25.85 17.85 6.95
CA ALA A 124 -24.57 17.60 6.28
C ALA A 124 -24.04 16.17 6.55
N THR A 125 -24.15 15.70 7.80
CA THR A 125 -23.73 14.36 8.22
C THR A 125 -24.55 13.24 7.56
N GLU A 126 -25.87 13.43 7.45
CA GLU A 126 -26.75 12.47 6.76
C GLU A 126 -26.45 12.45 5.26
N ARG A 127 -26.23 13.61 4.64
CA ARG A 127 -25.87 13.69 3.21
C ARG A 127 -24.55 12.99 2.92
N ARG A 128 -23.52 13.20 3.74
CA ARG A 128 -22.25 12.47 3.65
C ARG A 128 -22.47 10.96 3.66
N SER A 129 -23.23 10.48 4.63
CA SER A 129 -23.49 9.05 4.81
C SER A 129 -24.25 8.46 3.62
N GLN A 130 -25.24 9.17 3.08
CA GLN A 130 -25.96 8.77 1.86
C GLN A 130 -25.04 8.62 0.64
N LEU A 131 -24.12 9.56 0.43
CA LEU A 131 -23.19 9.53 -0.71
C LEU A 131 -22.23 8.34 -0.62
N LEU A 132 -21.61 8.14 0.54
CA LEU A 132 -20.68 7.03 0.79
C LEU A 132 -21.39 5.67 0.71
N LEU A 133 -22.61 5.57 1.25
CA LEU A 133 -23.40 4.34 1.21
C LEU A 133 -23.81 3.96 -0.22
N LEU A 134 -24.18 4.94 -1.04
CA LEU A 134 -24.49 4.73 -2.45
C LEU A 134 -23.27 4.22 -3.22
N GLN A 135 -22.12 4.88 -3.01
CA GLN A 135 -20.86 4.52 -3.64
C GLN A 135 -20.45 3.08 -3.29
N ASP A 136 -20.42 2.74 -2.00
CA ASP A 136 -20.02 1.40 -1.55
C ASP A 136 -21.00 0.32 -2.04
N SER A 137 -22.31 0.59 -2.00
CA SER A 137 -23.33 -0.34 -2.52
C SER A 137 -23.11 -0.66 -4.01
N LEU A 138 -22.80 0.35 -4.83
CA LEU A 138 -22.50 0.15 -6.26
C LEU A 138 -21.21 -0.65 -6.47
N ILE A 139 -20.17 -0.42 -5.65
CA ILE A 139 -18.92 -1.18 -5.70
C ILE A 139 -19.18 -2.65 -5.34
N LYS A 140 -19.98 -2.93 -4.31
CA LYS A 140 -20.34 -4.30 -3.89
C LYS A 140 -21.18 -5.03 -4.93
N LEU A 141 -22.04 -4.32 -5.67
CA LEU A 141 -22.76 -4.85 -6.84
C LEU A 141 -21.85 -5.07 -8.06
N LYS A 142 -20.58 -4.64 -7.99
CA LYS A 142 -19.61 -4.66 -9.10
C LYS A 142 -20.04 -3.83 -10.31
N ASP A 143 -20.96 -2.88 -10.11
CA ASP A 143 -21.32 -1.92 -11.14
C ASP A 143 -20.33 -0.76 -11.14
N TYR A 144 -19.12 -1.05 -11.62
CA TYR A 144 -18.00 -0.10 -11.59
C TYR A 144 -18.28 1.17 -12.41
N LYS A 145 -19.12 1.10 -13.44
CA LYS A 145 -19.46 2.26 -14.28
C LYS A 145 -20.35 3.24 -13.54
N ARG A 146 -21.44 2.77 -12.93
CA ARG A 146 -22.28 3.62 -12.07
C ARG A 146 -21.51 4.07 -10.83
N ALA A 147 -20.72 3.18 -10.22
CA ALA A 147 -19.89 3.51 -9.07
C ALA A 147 -18.92 4.65 -9.38
N PHE A 148 -18.20 4.61 -10.51
CA PHE A 148 -17.23 5.63 -10.88
C PHE A 148 -17.89 6.99 -11.12
N LEU A 149 -19.01 7.02 -11.85
CA LEU A 149 -19.79 8.23 -12.08
C LEU A 149 -20.28 8.86 -10.76
N TRP A 150 -20.86 8.06 -9.87
CA TRP A 150 -21.36 8.55 -8.59
C TRP A 150 -20.24 8.92 -7.62
N SER A 151 -19.07 8.28 -7.71
CA SER A 151 -17.87 8.68 -6.98
C SER A 151 -17.39 10.06 -7.41
N GLU A 152 -17.41 10.35 -8.71
CA GLU A 152 -17.06 11.68 -9.24
C GLU A 152 -18.06 12.76 -8.79
N ILE A 153 -19.36 12.47 -8.83
CA ILE A 153 -20.41 13.38 -8.33
C ILE A 153 -20.25 13.60 -6.82
N THR A 154 -19.97 12.54 -6.06
CA THR A 154 -19.73 12.62 -4.61
C THR A 154 -18.52 13.49 -4.30
N LEU A 155 -17.43 13.35 -5.06
CA LEU A 155 -16.24 14.19 -4.91
C LEU A 155 -16.56 15.66 -5.15
N ASP A 156 -17.35 15.97 -6.18
CA ASP A 156 -17.78 17.34 -6.47
C ASP A 156 -18.60 17.93 -5.32
N GLU A 157 -19.63 17.21 -4.84
CA GLU A 157 -20.42 17.65 -3.70
C GLU A 157 -19.57 17.85 -2.44
N ALA A 158 -18.65 16.93 -2.15
CA ALA A 158 -17.76 17.01 -1.00
C ALA A 158 -16.78 18.18 -1.11
N VAL A 159 -16.24 18.50 -2.30
CA VAL A 159 -15.38 19.67 -2.52
C VAL A 159 -16.14 20.97 -2.31
N GLN A 160 -17.36 21.08 -2.84
CA GLN A 160 -18.18 22.29 -2.63
C GLN A 160 -18.55 22.47 -1.16
N ALA A 161 -18.91 21.37 -0.48
CA ALA A 161 -19.22 21.42 0.95
C ALA A 161 -17.98 21.79 1.79
N TYR A 162 -16.81 21.22 1.47
CA TYR A 162 -15.54 21.55 2.14
C TYR A 162 -15.17 23.03 2.01
N LYS A 163 -15.42 23.65 0.84
CA LYS A 163 -15.20 25.09 0.60
C LYS A 163 -16.07 25.99 1.48
N MET A 164 -17.33 25.59 1.68
CA MET A 164 -18.34 26.41 2.36
C MET A 164 -18.42 26.15 3.87
N SER A 165 -17.81 25.07 4.36
CA SER A 165 -17.91 24.61 5.75
C SER A 165 -17.00 25.38 6.71
N GLY A 166 -17.46 25.55 7.96
CA GLY A 166 -16.61 26.01 9.07
C GLY A 166 -15.68 24.89 9.59
N SER A 167 -14.74 25.23 10.49
CA SER A 167 -13.64 24.33 10.88
C SER A 167 -14.05 22.92 11.33
N SER A 168 -15.14 22.76 12.08
CA SER A 168 -15.57 21.44 12.59
C SER A 168 -16.23 20.54 11.53
N GLU A 169 -16.96 21.12 10.57
CA GLU A 169 -17.59 20.36 9.48
C GLU A 169 -16.58 20.06 8.36
N LYS A 170 -15.57 20.92 8.23
CA LYS A 170 -14.51 20.80 7.24
C LYS A 170 -13.71 19.50 7.37
N GLU A 171 -13.43 19.06 8.60
CA GLU A 171 -12.77 17.76 8.88
C GLU A 171 -13.63 16.59 8.40
N GLN A 172 -14.94 16.62 8.66
CA GLN A 172 -15.85 15.55 8.21
C GLN A 172 -15.95 15.47 6.68
N TRP A 173 -15.88 16.60 5.99
CA TRP A 173 -15.83 16.64 4.54
C TRP A 173 -14.45 16.21 4.01
N ALA A 174 -13.35 16.53 4.70
CA ALA A 174 -12.03 16.00 4.38
C ALA A 174 -12.01 14.46 4.39
N ASP A 175 -12.58 13.84 5.43
CA ASP A 175 -12.72 12.37 5.50
C ASP A 175 -13.52 11.80 4.33
N THR A 176 -14.57 12.53 3.91
CA THR A 176 -15.40 12.13 2.76
C THR A 176 -14.58 12.14 1.48
N LEU A 177 -13.78 13.18 1.29
CA LEU A 177 -12.89 13.32 0.13
C LEU A 177 -11.87 12.18 0.10
N VAL A 178 -11.26 11.85 1.24
CA VAL A 178 -10.33 10.72 1.38
C VAL A 178 -10.99 9.41 0.94
N GLN A 179 -12.13 9.05 1.54
CA GLN A 179 -12.87 7.82 1.23
C GLN A 179 -13.34 7.76 -0.23
N THR A 180 -13.70 8.91 -0.79
CA THR A 180 -14.12 9.02 -2.20
C THR A 180 -12.93 8.77 -3.13
N CYS A 181 -11.76 9.34 -2.83
CA CYS A 181 -10.53 9.09 -3.57
C CYS A 181 -10.08 7.62 -3.49
N GLU A 182 -10.17 7.00 -2.32
CA GLU A 182 -9.87 5.57 -2.13
C GLU A 182 -10.78 4.69 -3.00
N SER A 183 -12.07 4.99 -3.00
CA SER A 183 -13.07 4.30 -3.83
C SER A 183 -12.79 4.48 -5.33
N LEU A 184 -12.45 5.70 -5.79
CA LEU A 184 -12.06 5.95 -7.18
C LEU A 184 -10.83 5.10 -7.58
N ILE A 185 -9.81 5.05 -6.73
CA ILE A 185 -8.61 4.23 -6.96
C ILE A 185 -8.95 2.74 -6.99
N LEU A 186 -9.79 2.27 -6.06
CA LEU A 186 -10.25 0.88 -6.03
C LEU A 186 -10.97 0.50 -7.32
N ILE A 187 -11.88 1.34 -7.80
CA ILE A 187 -12.63 1.12 -9.03
C ILE A 187 -11.68 1.06 -10.24
N ILE A 188 -10.74 2.00 -10.36
CA ILE A 188 -9.74 2.00 -11.46
C ILE A 188 -8.82 0.77 -11.39
N LYS A 189 -8.48 0.28 -10.20
CA LYS A 189 -7.72 -0.98 -10.03
C LYS A 189 -8.50 -2.19 -10.57
N LYS A 190 -9.85 -2.18 -10.52
CA LYS A 190 -10.71 -3.25 -11.03
C LYS A 190 -10.97 -3.16 -12.53
N ASP A 191 -11.12 -1.95 -13.07
CA ASP A 191 -11.25 -1.70 -14.51
C ASP A 191 -10.39 -0.50 -14.93
N LYS A 192 -9.27 -0.79 -15.61
CA LYS A 192 -8.32 0.24 -16.05
C LYS A 192 -8.90 1.18 -17.12
N MET A 193 -9.89 0.74 -17.89
CA MET A 193 -10.51 1.52 -18.96
C MET A 193 -11.72 2.33 -18.48
N ILE A 194 -12.07 2.24 -17.19
CA ILE A 194 -13.25 2.90 -16.62
C ILE A 194 -13.22 4.42 -16.79
N ILE A 195 -12.02 5.01 -16.81
CA ILE A 195 -11.83 6.46 -16.98
C ILE A 195 -12.43 6.93 -18.31
N SER A 196 -12.25 6.15 -19.38
CA SER A 196 -12.80 6.45 -20.71
C SER A 196 -14.33 6.31 -20.77
N SER A 197 -14.94 5.63 -19.80
CA SER A 197 -16.41 5.49 -19.72
C SER A 197 -17.11 6.73 -19.14
N LEU A 198 -16.35 7.61 -18.48
CA LEU A 198 -16.87 8.81 -17.84
C LEU A 198 -17.13 9.90 -18.91
N PRO A 199 -18.27 10.62 -18.90
CA PRO A 199 -18.49 11.71 -19.85
C PRO A 199 -17.44 12.82 -19.75
N ILE A 200 -17.12 13.49 -20.85
CA ILE A 200 -16.05 14.51 -20.92
C ILE A 200 -16.27 15.63 -19.89
N VAL A 201 -17.51 16.06 -19.67
CA VAL A 201 -17.85 17.10 -18.68
C VAL A 201 -17.50 16.65 -17.26
N ASN A 202 -17.76 15.38 -16.94
CA ASN A 202 -17.43 14.79 -15.65
C ASN A 202 -15.91 14.55 -15.52
N GLN A 203 -15.21 14.18 -16.59
CA GLN A 203 -13.74 14.10 -16.58
C GLN A 203 -13.12 15.46 -16.27
N ALA A 204 -13.57 16.52 -16.94
CA ALA A 204 -13.10 17.87 -16.70
C ALA A 204 -13.37 18.31 -15.25
N ARG A 205 -14.58 18.08 -14.73
CA ARG A 205 -14.94 18.42 -13.35
C ARG A 205 -14.11 17.64 -12.32
N LEU A 206 -13.90 16.34 -12.55
CA LEU A 206 -13.01 15.51 -11.74
C LEU A 206 -11.60 16.11 -11.68
N SER A 207 -11.01 16.44 -12.84
CA SER A 207 -9.68 17.07 -12.90
C SER A 207 -9.64 18.38 -12.10
N HIS A 208 -10.64 19.26 -12.26
CA HIS A 208 -10.69 20.52 -11.52
C HIS A 208 -10.79 20.31 -10.00
N ASN A 209 -11.58 19.33 -9.57
CA ASN A 209 -11.74 19.02 -8.15
C ASN A 209 -10.46 18.41 -7.57
N LEU A 210 -9.76 17.54 -8.30
CA LEU A 210 -8.47 17.00 -7.88
C LEU A 210 -7.39 18.09 -7.80
N ILE A 211 -7.33 18.99 -8.80
CA ILE A 211 -6.43 20.15 -8.79
C ILE A 211 -6.73 21.04 -7.59
N TYR A 212 -8.01 21.29 -7.27
CA TYR A 212 -8.38 22.07 -6.10
C TYR A 212 -7.94 21.41 -4.79
N MET A 213 -8.09 20.09 -4.65
CA MET A 213 -7.60 19.37 -3.47
C MET A 213 -6.07 19.49 -3.32
N ILE A 214 -5.35 19.33 -4.42
CA ILE A 214 -3.90 19.54 -4.48
C ILE A 214 -3.55 20.99 -4.12
N ASP A 215 -4.27 21.99 -4.61
CA ASP A 215 -4.05 23.40 -4.30
C ASP A 215 -4.27 23.70 -2.81
N VAL A 216 -5.27 23.08 -2.18
CA VAL A 216 -5.50 23.16 -0.74
C VAL A 216 -4.32 22.57 0.05
N GLU A 217 -3.79 21.43 -0.40
CA GLU A 217 -2.56 20.86 0.17
C GLU A 217 -1.40 21.82 -0.04
N MET A 218 -1.17 22.30 -1.27
CA MET A 218 -0.04 23.16 -1.65
C MET A 218 -0.02 24.54 -1.00
N SER A 219 -1.17 25.03 -0.54
CA SER A 219 -1.32 26.35 0.06
C SER A 219 -0.92 26.41 1.54
N VAL A 220 -0.55 25.29 2.16
CA VAL A 220 -0.13 25.30 3.56
C VAL A 220 1.30 25.85 3.74
N PRO A 221 1.63 26.45 4.90
CA PRO A 221 3.00 26.84 5.21
C PRO A 221 3.92 25.61 5.36
N ASP A 222 5.20 25.74 4.99
CA ASP A 222 6.22 24.67 5.10
C ASP A 222 6.36 24.05 6.51
N THR A 223 5.91 24.75 7.55
CA THR A 223 5.91 24.26 8.94
C THR A 223 4.75 23.33 9.27
N CYS A 224 3.79 23.16 8.36
CA CYS A 224 2.61 22.31 8.56
C CYS A 224 3.00 20.84 8.50
N ILE A 225 2.73 20.11 9.58
CA ILE A 225 3.04 18.68 9.72
C ILE A 225 1.84 17.81 9.31
N ASP A 226 0.62 18.34 9.44
CA ASP A 226 -0.60 17.62 9.12
C ASP A 226 -1.18 18.08 7.77
N MET A 227 -1.65 17.12 6.98
CA MET A 227 -2.31 17.40 5.71
C MET A 227 -3.74 17.89 5.97
N PRO A 228 -4.19 18.99 5.34
CA PRO A 228 -5.58 19.45 5.46
C PRO A 228 -6.60 18.42 4.97
N ILE A 229 -6.24 17.68 3.94
CA ILE A 229 -6.97 16.52 3.42
C ILE A 229 -6.00 15.35 3.55
N GLY A 230 -6.31 14.39 4.41
CA GLY A 230 -5.36 13.35 4.87
C GLY A 230 -5.01 12.27 3.84
N THR A 231 -4.74 12.61 2.57
CA THR A 231 -4.48 11.64 1.51
C THR A 231 -3.54 12.15 0.43
N VAL A 232 -2.74 11.26 -0.16
CA VAL A 232 -1.88 11.54 -1.34
C VAL A 232 -2.53 11.15 -2.66
N LEU A 233 -3.73 10.56 -2.61
CA LEU A 233 -4.44 10.01 -3.78
C LEU A 233 -4.83 11.03 -4.86
N PRO A 234 -5.07 12.33 -4.57
CA PRO A 234 -5.36 13.30 -5.62
C PRO A 234 -4.28 13.37 -6.71
N TRP A 235 -3.01 13.27 -6.31
CA TRP A 235 -1.86 13.22 -7.22
C TRP A 235 -1.89 11.98 -8.12
N ILE A 236 -2.20 10.82 -7.55
CA ILE A 236 -2.27 9.54 -8.28
C ILE A 236 -3.46 9.54 -9.25
N LEU A 237 -4.61 10.03 -8.83
CA LEU A 237 -5.81 10.12 -9.68
C LEU A 237 -5.58 11.10 -10.83
N LEU A 238 -5.00 12.27 -10.56
CA LEU A 238 -4.69 13.26 -11.58
C LEU A 238 -3.67 12.72 -12.59
N TYR A 239 -2.62 12.02 -12.13
CA TYR A 239 -1.69 11.31 -13.02
C TYR A 239 -2.42 10.37 -13.99
N LYS A 240 -3.38 9.57 -13.48
CA LYS A 240 -4.11 8.61 -14.32
C LYS A 240 -4.97 9.30 -15.38
N LEU A 241 -5.56 10.46 -15.06
CA LEU A 241 -6.32 11.26 -16.03
C LEU A 241 -5.40 11.84 -17.11
N ILE A 242 -4.27 12.45 -16.71
CA ILE A 242 -3.30 13.02 -17.66
C ILE A 242 -2.69 11.92 -18.54
N LYS A 243 -2.26 10.79 -17.96
CA LYS A 243 -1.68 9.68 -18.74
C LYS A 243 -2.67 9.11 -19.77
N LYS A 244 -3.96 9.13 -19.46
CA LYS A 244 -5.02 8.73 -20.37
C LYS A 244 -5.17 9.74 -21.51
N GLU A 245 -5.19 11.04 -21.21
CA GLU A 245 -5.21 12.10 -22.23
C GLU A 245 -3.98 12.05 -23.15
N GLU A 246 -2.78 11.84 -22.59
CA GLU A 246 -1.54 11.64 -23.36
C GLU A 246 -1.63 10.45 -24.32
N SER A 247 -2.31 9.36 -23.92
CA SER A 247 -2.48 8.18 -24.77
C SER A 247 -3.51 8.36 -25.88
N GLU A 248 -4.48 9.26 -25.69
CA GLU A 248 -5.53 9.58 -26.67
C GLU A 248 -5.12 10.73 -27.61
N ALA A 249 -4.12 11.52 -27.23
CA ALA A 249 -3.61 12.62 -28.03
C ALA A 249 -3.04 12.10 -29.38
N PRO A 250 -3.39 12.74 -30.51
CA PRO A 250 -2.85 12.35 -31.80
C PRO A 250 -1.33 12.54 -31.82
N LYS A 251 -0.59 11.45 -32.10
CA LYS A 251 0.85 11.54 -32.34
C LYS A 251 1.10 12.52 -33.49
N PRO A 252 2.00 13.51 -33.35
CA PRO A 252 2.22 14.50 -34.39
C PRO A 252 2.67 13.80 -35.67
N VAL A 253 1.91 14.00 -36.76
CA VAL A 253 2.24 13.54 -38.11
C VAL A 253 3.19 14.54 -38.74
N SER A 254 4.41 14.66 -38.20
CA SER A 254 5.44 15.52 -38.80
C SER A 254 6.42 14.65 -39.61
N PRO A 255 6.65 14.93 -40.91
CA PRO A 255 7.63 14.23 -41.75
C PRO A 255 9.06 14.72 -41.54
N VAL A 256 9.33 15.43 -40.44
CA VAL A 256 10.68 15.88 -40.06
C VAL A 256 11.34 14.73 -39.29
N PRO A 257 12.58 14.32 -39.61
CA PRO A 257 13.26 13.27 -38.88
C PRO A 257 13.20 13.58 -37.39
N GLU A 258 12.84 12.57 -36.61
CA GLU A 258 12.73 12.55 -35.15
C GLU A 258 13.90 13.31 -34.49
N GLU A 259 13.76 14.62 -34.30
CA GLU A 259 14.30 15.23 -33.09
C GLU A 259 13.52 14.54 -31.99
N LEU A 260 14.11 13.49 -31.39
CA LEU A 260 13.55 12.79 -30.26
C LEU A 260 13.02 13.87 -29.31
N ASP A 261 11.70 13.90 -29.12
CA ASP A 261 11.06 14.84 -28.20
C ASP A 261 11.62 14.50 -26.82
N SER A 262 12.70 15.18 -26.46
CA SER A 262 13.51 14.99 -25.26
C SER A 262 12.87 15.72 -24.08
N SER A 263 11.54 15.86 -24.12
CA SER A 263 10.74 16.40 -23.04
C SER A 263 10.18 15.28 -22.17
N ILE A 264 10.27 15.47 -20.85
CA ILE A 264 9.64 14.56 -19.87
C ILE A 264 8.11 14.65 -20.05
N PRO A 265 7.38 13.52 -20.14
CA PRO A 265 5.93 13.55 -20.29
C PRO A 265 5.23 14.35 -19.16
N PRO A 266 4.20 15.15 -19.46
CA PRO A 266 3.47 15.93 -18.45
C PRO A 266 3.00 15.11 -17.23
N SER A 267 2.56 13.88 -17.44
CA SER A 267 2.15 12.95 -16.39
C SER A 267 3.31 12.62 -15.45
N LEU A 268 4.51 12.39 -15.98
CA LEU A 268 5.70 12.14 -15.17
C LEU A 268 6.18 13.41 -14.46
N MET A 269 6.13 14.56 -15.14
CA MET A 269 6.44 15.86 -14.53
C MET A 269 5.53 16.16 -13.33
N LEU A 270 4.23 15.83 -13.40
CA LEU A 270 3.32 15.94 -12.25
C LEU A 270 3.82 15.13 -11.05
N LEU A 271 4.26 13.88 -11.26
CA LEU A 271 4.76 13.04 -10.16
C LEU A 271 6.07 13.56 -9.56
N ASN A 272 6.95 14.14 -10.39
CA ASN A 272 8.16 14.80 -9.90
C ASN A 272 7.81 15.96 -8.96
N ILE A 273 6.88 16.83 -9.39
CA ILE A 273 6.38 17.96 -8.59
C ILE A 273 5.72 17.46 -7.31
N ALA A 274 4.90 16.41 -7.40
CA ALA A 274 4.23 15.81 -6.26
C ALA A 274 5.23 15.33 -5.20
N HIS A 275 6.27 14.60 -5.60
CA HIS A 275 7.29 14.12 -4.66
C HIS A 275 8.08 15.27 -4.04
N GLU A 276 8.46 16.28 -4.83
CA GLU A 276 9.17 17.46 -4.33
C GLU A 276 8.34 18.17 -3.25
N TYR A 277 7.05 18.41 -3.54
CA TYR A 277 6.15 19.11 -2.63
C TYR A 277 5.87 18.28 -1.36
N LEU A 278 5.44 17.02 -1.51
CA LEU A 278 5.19 16.13 -0.38
C LEU A 278 6.45 15.91 0.47
N GLY A 279 7.63 15.93 -0.16
CA GLY A 279 8.92 15.82 0.50
C GLY A 279 9.22 16.97 1.46
N ARG A 280 8.87 18.21 1.11
CA ARG A 280 9.09 19.40 1.96
C ARG A 280 8.40 19.29 3.32
N HIS A 281 7.26 18.62 3.36
CA HIS A 281 6.45 18.41 4.56
C HIS A 281 6.62 17.04 5.22
N ALA A 282 7.57 16.21 4.76
CA ALA A 282 7.69 14.82 5.20
C ALA A 282 6.42 13.97 4.96
N TRP A 283 5.59 14.34 3.99
CA TRP A 283 4.34 13.66 3.62
C TRP A 283 4.51 12.56 2.57
N CYS A 284 5.68 12.46 1.94
CA CYS A 284 5.91 11.48 0.89
C CYS A 284 5.78 10.01 1.39
N THR A 285 5.89 9.76 2.70
CA THR A 285 5.69 8.43 3.31
C THR A 285 4.31 8.24 3.96
N LYS A 286 3.39 9.21 3.81
CA LYS A 286 2.01 9.10 4.32
C LYS A 286 1.30 7.91 3.66
N SER A 287 0.30 7.35 4.35
CA SER A 287 -0.46 6.18 3.90
C SER A 287 0.44 5.00 3.51
N GLU A 288 1.41 4.69 4.38
CA GLU A 288 2.42 3.64 4.17
C GLU A 288 3.23 3.79 2.86
N GLY A 289 3.45 5.03 2.42
CA GLY A 289 4.22 5.33 1.21
C GLY A 289 3.49 5.00 -0.09
N GLU A 290 2.15 4.97 -0.09
CA GLU A 290 1.33 4.62 -1.26
C GLU A 290 1.72 5.40 -2.53
N PHE A 291 1.97 6.71 -2.40
CA PHE A 291 2.44 7.53 -3.51
C PHE A 291 3.81 7.09 -4.05
N LEU A 292 4.80 6.87 -3.18
CA LEU A 292 6.16 6.48 -3.59
C LEU A 292 6.17 5.09 -4.21
N LEU A 293 5.43 4.13 -3.66
CA LEU A 293 5.28 2.79 -4.22
C LEU A 293 4.65 2.84 -5.62
N PHE A 294 3.61 3.66 -5.79
CA PHE A 294 3.01 3.91 -7.09
C PHE A 294 4.02 4.52 -8.08
N TYR A 295 4.75 5.54 -7.63
CA TYR A 295 5.70 6.29 -8.44
C TYR A 295 6.89 5.43 -8.89
N ILE A 296 7.46 4.59 -8.00
CA ILE A 296 8.52 3.61 -8.34
C ILE A 296 8.07 2.69 -9.48
N GLY A 297 6.81 2.21 -9.43
CA GLY A 297 6.25 1.37 -10.48
C GLY A 297 6.21 2.06 -11.85
N ILE A 298 5.85 3.35 -11.87
CA ILE A 298 5.86 4.17 -13.09
C ILE A 298 7.30 4.39 -13.58
N LEU A 299 8.21 4.83 -12.70
CA LEU A 299 9.61 5.10 -13.06
C LEU A 299 10.31 3.86 -13.65
N THR A 300 10.07 2.67 -13.06
CA THR A 300 10.67 1.42 -13.52
C THR A 300 10.12 1.00 -14.89
N SER A 301 8.84 1.24 -15.14
CA SER A 301 8.20 1.00 -16.44
C SER A 301 8.73 1.95 -17.52
N GLU A 302 8.87 3.24 -17.22
CA GLU A 302 9.37 4.25 -18.17
C GLU A 302 10.86 4.02 -18.49
N LYS A 303 11.68 3.66 -17.49
CA LYS A 303 13.10 3.31 -17.65
C LYS A 303 13.32 2.11 -18.58
N SER A 304 12.36 1.18 -18.61
CA SER A 304 12.38 0.03 -19.51
C SER A 304 11.95 0.38 -20.95
N SER A 305 11.28 1.52 -21.13
CA SER A 305 10.65 1.92 -22.40
C SER A 305 11.42 3.00 -23.15
N SER A 306 12.19 3.85 -22.47
CA SER A 306 12.93 4.97 -23.06
C SER A 306 14.32 5.11 -22.45
N GLU A 307 15.35 5.23 -23.30
CA GLU A 307 16.73 5.40 -22.83
C GLU A 307 17.11 6.86 -22.53
N ILE A 308 16.30 7.83 -22.96
CA ILE A 308 16.64 9.26 -22.99
C ILE A 308 16.86 9.83 -21.58
N PHE A 309 16.08 9.41 -20.58
CA PHE A 309 16.11 9.94 -19.21
C PHE A 309 16.52 8.91 -18.16
N ASN A 310 17.20 7.84 -18.56
CA ASN A 310 17.46 6.68 -17.69
C ASN A 310 18.21 7.03 -16.38
N GLU A 311 19.09 8.02 -16.42
CA GLU A 311 19.82 8.49 -15.24
C GLU A 311 18.91 9.23 -14.26
N GLU A 312 18.13 10.20 -14.75
CA GLU A 312 17.17 10.97 -13.94
C GLU A 312 16.10 10.07 -13.33
N LEU A 313 15.57 9.13 -14.11
CA LEU A 313 14.64 8.11 -13.62
C LEU A 313 15.28 7.24 -12.55
N GLY A 314 16.55 6.86 -12.71
CA GLY A 314 17.30 6.11 -11.70
C GLY A 314 17.46 6.88 -10.39
N GLN A 315 17.86 8.15 -10.46
CA GLN A 315 17.98 9.02 -9.30
C GLN A 315 16.63 9.22 -8.59
N ALA A 316 15.54 9.35 -9.35
CA ALA A 316 14.18 9.44 -8.80
C ALA A 316 13.76 8.15 -8.07
N VAL A 317 14.07 6.96 -8.62
CA VAL A 317 13.80 5.67 -7.94
C VAL A 317 14.61 5.56 -6.65
N GLU A 318 15.89 5.92 -6.69
CA GLU A 318 16.77 5.91 -5.52
C GLU A 318 16.28 6.88 -4.44
N GLN A 319 15.82 8.07 -4.82
CA GLN A 319 15.19 9.02 -3.91
C GLN A 319 13.92 8.44 -3.27
N CYS A 320 13.09 7.73 -4.02
CA CYS A 320 11.89 7.09 -3.48
C CYS A 320 12.23 5.98 -2.47
N PHE A 321 13.18 5.09 -2.79
CA PHE A 321 13.63 4.06 -1.84
C PHE A 321 14.31 4.65 -0.61
N PHE A 322 15.02 5.77 -0.76
CA PHE A 322 15.62 6.48 0.36
C PHE A 322 14.56 7.04 1.30
N CYS A 323 13.54 7.72 0.77
CA CYS A 323 12.40 8.20 1.55
C CYS A 323 11.65 7.05 2.25
N LEU A 324 11.42 5.92 1.57
CA LEU A 324 10.67 4.78 2.13
C LEU A 324 11.45 4.03 3.21
N TYR A 325 12.70 3.66 2.94
CA TYR A 325 13.42 2.63 3.72
C TYR A 325 14.79 3.09 4.24
N GLY A 326 15.17 4.33 4.00
CA GLY A 326 16.49 4.86 4.33
C GLY A 326 17.63 4.24 3.53
N HIS A 327 17.34 3.72 2.33
CA HIS A 327 18.31 3.05 1.48
C HIS A 327 18.25 3.57 0.03
N PRO A 328 19.38 3.91 -0.61
CA PRO A 328 20.73 3.85 -0.08
C PRO A 328 20.99 4.97 0.93
N THR A 329 21.99 4.81 1.79
CA THR A 329 22.38 5.84 2.74
C THR A 329 23.00 7.02 2.01
N LYS A 330 22.70 8.25 2.45
CA LYS A 330 23.23 9.50 1.88
C LYS A 330 24.75 9.64 2.14
N LYS A 331 25.56 8.89 1.41
CA LYS A 331 27.03 8.83 1.49
C LYS A 331 27.63 8.56 0.11
N GLY A 332 28.84 9.10 -0.12
CA GLY A 332 29.65 8.72 -1.28
C GLY A 332 29.01 9.03 -2.64
N ARG A 333 28.51 7.99 -3.32
CA ARG A 333 27.96 8.03 -4.70
C ARG A 333 26.53 8.61 -4.77
N TYR A 334 25.81 8.65 -3.66
CA TYR A 334 24.40 9.04 -3.61
C TYR A 334 24.21 10.51 -3.15
N ARG A 335 24.99 11.43 -3.74
CA ARG A 335 24.94 12.86 -3.37
C ARG A 335 23.66 13.57 -3.83
N HIS A 336 22.99 13.02 -4.85
CA HIS A 336 21.74 13.55 -5.37
C HIS A 336 20.57 13.36 -4.38
N LEU A 337 20.72 12.49 -3.37
CA LEU A 337 19.65 12.24 -2.40
C LEU A 337 19.34 13.46 -1.53
N MET A 338 18.08 13.86 -1.54
CA MET A 338 17.53 14.91 -0.68
C MET A 338 16.97 14.29 0.61
N ASP A 339 17.27 14.93 1.74
CA ASP A 339 16.75 14.46 3.02
C ASP A 339 15.44 15.20 3.34
N HIS A 340 14.33 14.49 3.20
CA HIS A 340 12.99 15.00 3.48
C HIS A 340 12.61 14.86 4.96
N ASN A 341 13.46 14.23 5.79
CA ASN A 341 13.14 13.86 7.18
C ASN A 341 11.80 13.09 7.32
N ALA A 342 11.39 12.39 6.26
CA ALA A 342 10.16 11.63 6.25
C ALA A 342 10.28 10.39 7.16
N PRO A 343 9.24 10.02 7.92
CA PRO A 343 9.26 8.81 8.72
C PRO A 343 9.35 7.60 7.78
N GLN A 344 10.39 6.79 7.95
CA GLN A 344 10.59 5.56 7.19
C GLN A 344 9.47 4.58 7.49
N ILE A 345 9.04 3.86 6.46
CA ILE A 345 8.05 2.79 6.59
C ILE A 345 8.73 1.46 6.90
N GLU A 346 7.99 0.55 7.52
CA GLU A 346 8.47 -0.81 7.77
C GLU A 346 8.68 -1.55 6.44
N LEU A 347 9.87 -2.12 6.27
CA LEU A 347 10.18 -3.00 5.15
C LEU A 347 9.64 -4.40 5.47
N THR A 348 8.56 -4.81 4.80
CA THR A 348 8.00 -6.17 4.89
C THR A 348 8.51 -7.04 3.76
N TRP A 349 8.40 -8.37 3.90
CA TRP A 349 8.84 -9.33 2.89
C TRP A 349 8.24 -9.06 1.50
N GLU A 350 6.94 -8.75 1.45
CA GLU A 350 6.18 -8.47 0.22
C GLU A 350 6.72 -7.26 -0.53
N ARG A 351 7.32 -6.31 0.19
CA ARG A 351 7.87 -5.05 -0.35
C ARG A 351 9.36 -5.13 -0.68
N THR A 352 10.01 -6.28 -0.46
CA THR A 352 11.46 -6.43 -0.73
C THR A 352 11.80 -6.67 -2.19
N ALA A 353 10.88 -7.21 -2.99
CA ALA A 353 11.18 -7.69 -4.34
C ALA A 353 11.68 -6.56 -5.27
N ASP A 354 10.97 -5.43 -5.33
CA ASP A 354 11.35 -4.30 -6.19
C ASP A 354 12.68 -3.67 -5.73
N LEU A 355 12.85 -3.53 -4.41
CA LEU A 355 14.07 -3.01 -3.80
C LEU A 355 15.27 -3.93 -4.08
N PHE A 356 15.11 -5.24 -3.92
CA PHE A 356 16.13 -6.24 -4.22
C PHE A 356 16.51 -6.22 -5.70
N ASN A 357 15.52 -6.26 -6.60
CA ASN A 357 15.74 -6.30 -8.03
C ASN A 357 16.40 -5.02 -8.57
N TYR A 358 16.17 -3.87 -7.93
CA TYR A 358 16.81 -2.63 -8.31
C TYR A 358 18.30 -2.57 -7.91
N PHE A 359 18.63 -2.98 -6.67
CA PHE A 359 19.99 -2.85 -6.13
C PHE A 359 20.90 -4.06 -6.39
N LYS A 360 20.36 -5.21 -6.79
CA LYS A 360 21.18 -6.38 -7.11
C LYS A 360 22.07 -6.14 -8.35
N PRO A 361 23.20 -6.84 -8.48
CA PRO A 361 24.03 -6.78 -9.67
C PRO A 361 23.24 -7.20 -10.93
N LYS A 362 23.57 -6.59 -12.08
CA LYS A 362 22.91 -6.91 -13.37
C LYS A 362 23.13 -8.37 -13.80
N SER A 363 24.28 -8.93 -13.48
CA SER A 363 24.63 -10.33 -13.67
C SER A 363 25.06 -10.91 -12.34
N VAL A 364 24.60 -12.14 -12.05
CA VAL A 364 25.05 -12.87 -10.87
C VAL A 364 26.56 -13.12 -11.01
N PRO A 365 27.40 -12.70 -10.03
CA PRO A 365 28.85 -12.91 -10.11
C PRO A 365 29.20 -14.40 -10.16
N GLU A 366 30.24 -14.78 -10.89
CA GLU A 366 30.77 -16.16 -10.90
C GLU A 366 31.73 -16.39 -9.71
N PHE A 367 31.96 -17.66 -9.33
CA PHE A 367 32.83 -17.99 -8.19
C PHE A 367 34.26 -17.44 -8.32
N ASP A 368 34.75 -17.25 -9.54
CA ASP A 368 36.08 -16.73 -9.88
C ASP A 368 36.06 -15.29 -10.41
N SER A 369 34.91 -14.62 -10.40
CA SER A 369 34.78 -13.20 -10.73
C SER A 369 35.64 -12.30 -9.84
N TYR A 370 35.94 -11.09 -10.31
CA TYR A 370 36.73 -10.15 -9.51
C TYR A 370 35.88 -9.55 -8.38
N LYS A 371 36.55 -9.17 -7.28
CA LYS A 371 35.91 -8.50 -6.13
C LYS A 371 35.12 -7.23 -6.52
N THR A 372 35.47 -6.58 -7.62
CA THR A 372 34.77 -5.40 -8.14
C THR A 372 33.37 -5.70 -8.69
N GLU A 373 33.08 -6.96 -9.01
CA GLU A 373 31.80 -7.44 -9.53
C GLU A 373 30.88 -7.93 -8.41
N ALA A 374 31.42 -8.20 -7.22
CA ALA A 374 30.65 -8.54 -6.03
C ALA A 374 29.79 -7.36 -5.54
N VAL A 375 28.76 -7.67 -4.76
CA VAL A 375 27.88 -6.63 -4.20
C VAL A 375 28.66 -5.63 -3.34
N PRO A 376 28.42 -4.31 -3.43
CA PRO A 376 29.02 -3.34 -2.53
C PRO A 376 28.59 -3.55 -1.08
N ALA A 377 29.39 -3.07 -0.12
CA ALA A 377 29.09 -3.19 1.32
C ALA A 377 27.73 -2.58 1.72
N GLU A 378 27.29 -1.54 1.02
CA GLU A 378 25.97 -0.93 1.24
C GLU A 378 24.82 -1.86 0.80
N VAL A 379 24.98 -2.53 -0.35
CA VAL A 379 24.00 -3.50 -0.84
C VAL A 379 24.00 -4.74 0.08
N GLU A 380 25.16 -5.18 0.57
CA GLU A 380 25.23 -6.25 1.59
C GLU A 380 24.37 -5.94 2.82
N HIS A 381 24.42 -4.71 3.33
CA HIS A 381 23.62 -4.31 4.48
C HIS A 381 22.12 -4.42 4.18
N LEU A 382 21.69 -4.00 2.98
CA LEU A 382 20.31 -4.21 2.51
C LEU A 382 19.96 -5.69 2.42
N LEU A 383 20.81 -6.51 1.80
CA LEU A 383 20.58 -7.95 1.66
C LEU A 383 20.44 -8.64 3.03
N ARG A 384 21.22 -8.24 4.04
CA ARG A 384 21.04 -8.74 5.41
C ARG A 384 19.72 -8.33 6.04
N ARG A 385 19.25 -7.10 5.81
CA ARG A 385 17.90 -6.66 6.25
C ARG A 385 16.84 -7.54 5.61
N ILE A 386 16.92 -7.78 4.30
CA ILE A 386 16.00 -8.66 3.54
C ILE A 386 16.07 -10.10 4.04
N CYS A 387 17.27 -10.62 4.33
CA CYS A 387 17.48 -11.97 4.86
C CYS A 387 16.76 -12.22 6.18
N ASN A 388 16.60 -11.19 7.02
CA ASN A 388 15.86 -11.29 8.29
C ASN A 388 14.33 -11.30 8.09
N LEU A 389 13.84 -10.88 6.93
CA LEU A 389 12.42 -10.84 6.59
C LEU A 389 11.94 -12.10 5.85
N VAL A 390 12.84 -13.02 5.49
CA VAL A 390 12.50 -14.26 4.79
C VAL A 390 11.51 -15.07 5.64
N PRO A 391 10.30 -15.39 5.12
CA PRO A 391 9.29 -16.17 5.85
C PRO A 391 9.79 -17.58 6.17
N GLU A 392 9.31 -18.17 7.27
CA GLU A 392 9.66 -19.55 7.67
C GLU A 392 9.41 -20.58 6.56
N SER A 393 8.38 -20.38 5.73
CA SER A 393 8.08 -21.25 4.58
C SER A 393 9.16 -21.24 3.50
N GLN A 394 10.02 -20.22 3.45
CA GLN A 394 11.12 -20.09 2.50
C GLN A 394 12.50 -20.32 3.13
N LYS A 395 12.57 -20.55 4.45
CA LYS A 395 13.85 -20.78 5.11
C LYS A 395 14.32 -22.22 4.92
N PRO A 396 15.62 -22.44 4.67
CA PRO A 396 16.18 -23.78 4.46
C PRO A 396 16.35 -24.63 5.75
N VAL A 397 15.62 -24.33 6.83
CA VAL A 397 15.92 -24.85 8.19
C VAL A 397 15.92 -26.38 8.26
N TYR A 398 15.02 -27.06 7.56
CA TYR A 398 14.89 -28.52 7.65
C TYR A 398 15.86 -29.29 6.74
N VAL A 399 16.57 -28.60 5.84
CA VAL A 399 17.48 -29.21 4.84
C VAL A 399 18.94 -29.04 5.24
N ILE A 400 19.25 -27.98 5.99
CA ILE A 400 20.62 -27.63 6.39
C ILE A 400 21.32 -28.79 7.11
N ASP A 401 20.65 -29.46 8.05
CA ASP A 401 21.26 -30.56 8.81
C ASP A 401 21.60 -31.75 7.91
N SER A 402 20.68 -32.13 7.00
CA SER A 402 20.93 -33.20 6.02
C SER A 402 22.04 -32.83 5.03
N LEU A 403 22.10 -31.57 4.60
CA LEU A 403 23.17 -31.07 3.75
C LEU A 403 24.51 -31.11 4.50
N GLN A 404 24.51 -30.72 5.77
CA GLN A 404 25.69 -30.73 6.61
C GLN A 404 26.22 -32.16 6.80
N ASP A 405 25.35 -33.12 7.09
CA ASP A 405 25.71 -34.54 7.20
C ASP A 405 26.31 -35.09 5.89
N TYR A 406 25.75 -34.70 4.75
CA TYR A 406 26.30 -35.06 3.44
C TYR A 406 27.68 -34.43 3.22
N ILE A 407 27.85 -33.14 3.50
CA ILE A 407 29.13 -32.44 3.31
C ILE A 407 30.19 -33.05 4.24
N GLU A 408 29.85 -33.32 5.51
CA GLU A 408 30.80 -33.76 6.52
C GLU A 408 31.20 -35.23 6.42
N GLY A 409 30.49 -36.04 5.62
CA GLY A 409 30.83 -37.46 5.45
C GLY A 409 29.96 -38.44 6.21
N THR A 410 28.93 -37.96 6.92
CA THR A 410 28.03 -38.79 7.72
C THR A 410 27.07 -39.59 6.84
N THR A 411 26.62 -39.00 5.73
CA THR A 411 25.73 -39.63 4.74
C THR A 411 26.30 -39.51 3.33
N ASP A 412 26.08 -40.50 2.48
CA ASP A 412 26.53 -40.47 1.07
C ASP A 412 25.46 -39.98 0.10
N THR A 413 24.25 -39.72 0.60
CA THR A 413 23.11 -39.24 -0.18
C THR A 413 22.69 -37.87 0.32
N PHE A 414 22.50 -36.95 -0.63
CA PHE A 414 21.89 -35.65 -0.41
C PHE A 414 20.56 -35.65 -1.16
N ASN A 415 19.46 -35.41 -0.44
CA ASN A 415 18.16 -35.35 -1.09
C ASN A 415 18.03 -34.01 -1.83
N GLU A 416 18.10 -34.05 -3.15
CA GLU A 416 17.99 -32.87 -4.01
C GLU A 416 16.56 -32.31 -4.09
N GLU A 417 15.55 -33.06 -3.64
CA GLU A 417 14.12 -32.71 -3.79
C GLU A 417 13.61 -31.60 -2.86
N SER A 418 14.49 -30.89 -2.15
CA SER A 418 14.07 -29.97 -1.11
C SER A 418 14.12 -28.51 -1.57
N ILE A 419 13.00 -28.01 -2.12
CA ILE A 419 12.25 -26.81 -1.67
C ILE A 419 11.07 -26.54 -2.63
N TYR A 420 9.89 -26.31 -2.06
CA TYR A 420 8.65 -25.96 -2.75
C TYR A 420 8.74 -24.51 -3.27
N ASN A 421 8.95 -24.33 -4.57
CA ASN A 421 8.88 -23.05 -5.30
C ASN A 421 9.54 -21.84 -4.58
N PRO A 422 10.88 -21.74 -4.53
CA PRO A 422 11.56 -20.61 -3.90
C PRO A 422 11.24 -19.30 -4.63
N SER A 423 11.05 -18.21 -3.88
CA SER A 423 10.80 -16.89 -4.48
C SER A 423 12.02 -16.41 -5.29
N PRO A 424 11.83 -15.54 -6.30
CA PRO A 424 12.95 -14.96 -7.07
C PRO A 424 14.00 -14.26 -6.19
N VAL A 425 13.58 -13.64 -5.08
CA VAL A 425 14.50 -13.01 -4.13
C VAL A 425 15.34 -14.08 -3.42
N SER A 426 14.69 -15.11 -2.85
CA SER A 426 15.38 -16.19 -2.13
C SER A 426 16.33 -17.01 -3.02
N GLN A 427 16.04 -17.10 -4.32
CA GLN A 427 16.91 -17.79 -5.28
C GLN A 427 18.29 -17.14 -5.44
N GLU A 428 18.44 -15.83 -5.23
CA GLU A 428 19.71 -15.13 -5.43
C GLU A 428 20.28 -14.54 -4.13
N LEU A 429 19.44 -14.28 -3.13
CA LEU A 429 19.79 -13.57 -1.90
C LEU A 429 20.96 -14.22 -1.12
N TYR A 430 20.89 -15.53 -0.88
CA TYR A 430 21.90 -16.22 -0.09
C TYR A 430 23.24 -16.30 -0.84
N TYR A 431 23.21 -16.56 -2.14
CA TYR A 431 24.41 -16.55 -2.98
C TYR A 431 25.11 -15.19 -2.99
N LEU A 432 24.39 -14.08 -3.21
CA LEU A 432 25.00 -12.74 -3.25
C LEU A 432 25.66 -12.37 -1.91
N LEU A 433 25.06 -12.76 -0.79
CA LEU A 433 25.68 -12.62 0.53
C LEU A 433 26.92 -13.51 0.69
N ALA A 434 26.86 -14.75 0.21
CA ALA A 434 27.97 -15.69 0.29
C ALA A 434 29.19 -15.22 -0.52
N ASP A 435 28.97 -14.79 -1.77
CA ASP A 435 30.00 -14.26 -2.65
C ASP A 435 30.67 -13.02 -2.03
N TYR A 436 29.86 -12.08 -1.52
CA TYR A 436 30.40 -10.91 -0.81
C TYR A 436 31.37 -11.28 0.32
N TYR A 437 30.96 -12.18 1.22
CA TYR A 437 31.79 -12.58 2.35
C TYR A 437 33.01 -13.37 1.90
N PHE A 438 32.89 -14.18 0.85
CA PHE A 438 34.00 -14.92 0.28
C PHE A 438 35.07 -13.98 -0.28
N LYS A 439 34.69 -13.01 -1.12
CA LYS A 439 35.62 -12.02 -1.70
C LYS A 439 36.20 -11.03 -0.67
N ASN A 440 35.60 -10.94 0.52
CA ASN A 440 36.13 -10.18 1.65
C ASN A 440 36.92 -11.03 2.66
N HIS A 441 37.26 -12.27 2.32
CA HIS A 441 38.02 -13.19 3.18
C HIS A 441 37.35 -13.49 4.54
N GLU A 442 36.02 -13.48 4.59
CA GLU A 442 35.22 -13.88 5.75
C GLU A 442 34.64 -15.30 5.54
N GLN A 443 35.53 -16.30 5.39
CA GLN A 443 35.16 -17.64 4.92
C GLN A 443 34.08 -18.31 5.78
N ALA A 444 34.07 -18.11 7.10
CA ALA A 444 33.08 -18.73 7.99
C ALA A 444 31.64 -18.24 7.69
N LYS A 445 31.47 -16.94 7.41
CA LYS A 445 30.17 -16.38 7.00
C LYS A 445 29.81 -16.82 5.60
N ALA A 446 30.78 -16.81 4.68
CA ALA A 446 30.58 -17.27 3.31
C ALA A 446 30.06 -18.72 3.27
N ILE A 447 30.71 -19.64 3.99
CA ILE A 447 30.28 -21.05 4.08
C ILE A 447 28.84 -21.16 4.58
N LYS A 448 28.45 -20.40 5.62
CA LYS A 448 27.08 -20.41 6.14
C LYS A 448 26.06 -19.98 5.08
N TYR A 449 26.33 -18.90 4.35
CA TYR A 449 25.43 -18.41 3.31
C TYR A 449 25.40 -19.33 2.08
N TYR A 450 26.53 -19.93 1.68
CA TYR A 450 26.55 -20.95 0.63
C TYR A 450 25.73 -22.19 1.00
N MET A 451 25.79 -22.65 2.26
CA MET A 451 24.95 -23.77 2.72
C MET A 451 23.46 -23.43 2.58
N ASN A 452 23.05 -22.23 2.98
CA ASN A 452 21.67 -21.78 2.80
C ASN A 452 21.29 -21.72 1.31
N ASP A 453 22.19 -21.22 0.46
CA ASP A 453 21.93 -21.12 -0.97
C ASP A 453 21.79 -22.49 -1.63
N ILE A 454 22.64 -23.46 -1.28
CA ILE A 454 22.58 -24.83 -1.81
C ILE A 454 21.28 -25.53 -1.39
N CYS A 455 20.76 -25.24 -0.21
CA CYS A 455 19.45 -25.74 0.19
C CYS A 455 18.33 -25.18 -0.71
N VAL A 456 18.50 -23.98 -1.27
CA VAL A 456 17.53 -23.35 -2.19
C VAL A 456 17.76 -23.75 -3.65
N ASN A 457 19.03 -23.81 -4.07
CA ASN A 457 19.47 -24.14 -5.42
C ASN A 457 20.56 -25.24 -5.37
N PRO A 458 20.19 -26.52 -5.20
CA PRO A 458 21.13 -27.65 -5.12
C PRO A 458 22.09 -27.79 -6.30
N SER A 459 21.69 -27.30 -7.48
CA SER A 459 22.42 -27.43 -8.74
C SER A 459 23.25 -26.19 -9.12
N ARG A 460 23.31 -25.14 -8.28
CA ARG A 460 24.12 -23.96 -8.59
C ARG A 460 25.61 -24.29 -8.43
N LEU A 461 26.33 -24.33 -9.56
CA LEU A 461 27.76 -24.60 -9.62
C LEU A 461 28.57 -23.67 -8.71
N ASP A 462 28.34 -22.36 -8.83
CA ASP A 462 29.10 -21.33 -8.13
C ASP A 462 29.01 -21.44 -6.61
N SER A 463 27.87 -21.88 -6.07
CA SER A 463 27.70 -22.07 -4.63
C SER A 463 28.52 -23.24 -4.10
N TRP A 464 28.57 -24.35 -4.84
CA TRP A 464 29.42 -25.49 -4.49
C TRP A 464 30.91 -25.16 -4.66
N ALA A 465 31.27 -24.51 -5.76
CA ALA A 465 32.63 -24.06 -6.05
C ALA A 465 33.14 -23.07 -4.99
N GLY A 466 32.38 -22.01 -4.73
CA GLY A 466 32.70 -20.98 -3.74
C GLY A 466 32.79 -21.55 -2.32
N MET A 467 31.90 -22.48 -1.95
CA MET A 467 31.98 -23.17 -0.65
C MET A 467 33.23 -24.06 -0.55
N ALA A 468 33.59 -24.78 -1.62
CA ALA A 468 34.78 -25.62 -1.65
C ALA A 468 36.06 -24.79 -1.48
N LEU A 469 36.17 -23.67 -2.21
CA LEU A 469 37.30 -22.74 -2.12
C LEU A 469 37.37 -22.07 -0.74
N ALA A 470 36.24 -21.66 -0.16
CA ALA A 470 36.20 -21.10 1.19
C ALA A 470 36.71 -22.10 2.24
N ARG A 471 36.31 -23.38 2.13
CA ARG A 471 36.79 -24.46 3.01
C ARG A 471 38.26 -24.79 2.78
N MET A 472 38.70 -24.81 1.52
CA MET A 472 40.11 -24.99 1.15
C MET A 472 40.98 -23.89 1.78
N SER A 473 40.59 -22.63 1.66
CA SER A 473 41.31 -21.50 2.27
C SER A 473 41.46 -21.63 3.80
N GLN A 474 40.41 -22.11 4.50
CA GLN A 474 40.50 -22.40 5.94
C GLN A 474 41.42 -23.58 6.28
N LEU A 475 41.55 -24.54 5.36
CA LEU A 475 42.44 -25.69 5.51
C LEU A 475 43.89 -25.31 5.24
N GLU A 476 44.16 -24.53 4.18
CA GLU A 476 45.51 -24.12 3.80
C GLU A 476 46.27 -23.46 4.95
N GLN A 477 45.60 -22.59 5.71
CA GLN A 477 46.20 -21.97 6.90
C GLN A 477 46.69 -23.01 7.92
N LYS A 478 45.97 -24.13 8.05
CA LYS A 478 46.35 -25.24 8.95
C LYS A 478 47.35 -26.19 8.32
N LEU A 479 47.19 -26.55 7.05
CA LEU A 479 48.06 -27.50 6.34
C LEU A 479 49.48 -26.94 6.14
N ASN A 480 49.60 -25.62 6.03
CA ASN A 480 50.88 -24.92 5.95
C ASN A 480 51.56 -24.76 7.32
N SER A 481 50.87 -25.09 8.43
CA SER A 481 51.50 -25.12 9.75
C SER A 481 52.58 -26.20 9.81
N THR A 482 53.66 -25.92 10.52
CA THR A 482 54.73 -26.89 10.80
C THR A 482 54.44 -27.75 12.03
N GLU A 483 53.37 -27.47 12.78
CA GLU A 483 52.96 -28.25 13.94
C GLU A 483 52.27 -29.56 13.53
N LEU A 484 52.98 -30.68 13.63
CA LEU A 484 52.44 -32.01 13.37
C LEU A 484 51.78 -32.56 14.65
N LYS A 485 50.47 -32.33 14.80
CA LYS A 485 49.63 -32.96 15.82
C LYS A 485 48.48 -33.68 15.12
N MET A 486 48.00 -34.79 15.70
CA MET A 486 46.79 -35.48 15.23
C MET A 486 45.56 -34.58 15.45
N ASP A 487 45.25 -33.75 14.46
CA ASP A 487 44.09 -32.84 14.45
C ASP A 487 42.92 -33.53 13.72
N PHE A 488 42.15 -34.36 14.43
CA PHE A 488 40.89 -34.96 13.91
C PHE A 488 39.97 -33.92 13.23
N PRO A 489 39.83 -32.69 13.75
CA PRO A 489 39.16 -31.58 13.05
C PRO A 489 39.68 -31.26 11.63
N VAL A 490 40.97 -31.47 11.31
CA VAL A 490 41.50 -31.27 9.95
C VAL A 490 40.91 -32.30 9.01
N HIS A 491 40.92 -33.58 9.39
CA HIS A 491 40.38 -34.66 8.56
C HIS A 491 38.91 -34.43 8.18
N LYS A 492 38.07 -34.09 9.16
CA LYS A 492 36.64 -33.78 8.91
C LYS A 492 36.46 -32.60 7.96
N LYS A 493 37.24 -31.53 8.14
CA LYS A 493 37.22 -30.35 7.25
C LYS A 493 37.72 -30.67 5.84
N SER A 494 38.71 -31.56 5.70
CA SER A 494 39.22 -32.03 4.41
C SER A 494 38.16 -32.82 3.63
N ILE A 495 37.45 -33.73 4.29
CA ILE A 495 36.33 -34.46 3.67
C ILE A 495 35.28 -33.47 3.15
N ALA A 496 34.89 -32.51 3.98
CA ALA A 496 33.94 -31.46 3.60
C ALA A 496 34.38 -30.69 2.35
N ALA A 497 35.62 -30.21 2.31
CA ALA A 497 36.14 -29.49 1.14
C ALA A 497 36.15 -30.37 -0.13
N LEU A 498 36.65 -31.60 -0.02
CA LEU A 498 36.73 -32.54 -1.16
C LEU A 498 35.35 -32.92 -1.70
N ARG A 499 34.35 -33.14 -0.83
CA ARG A 499 32.97 -33.43 -1.23
C ARG A 499 32.33 -32.25 -1.95
N CYS A 500 32.59 -31.01 -1.50
CA CYS A 500 32.11 -29.81 -2.18
C CYS A 500 32.69 -29.69 -3.59
N PHE A 501 34.00 -29.89 -3.77
CA PHE A 501 34.64 -29.89 -5.10
C PHE A 501 34.09 -30.99 -5.99
N ARG A 502 33.97 -32.23 -5.46
CA ARG A 502 33.40 -33.35 -6.20
C ARG A 502 31.99 -33.02 -6.69
N ARG A 503 31.16 -32.39 -5.85
CA ARG A 503 29.81 -32.02 -6.23
C ARG A 503 29.78 -30.90 -7.27
N ALA A 504 30.63 -29.89 -7.16
CA ALA A 504 30.77 -28.86 -8.18
C ALA A 504 31.16 -29.47 -9.55
N LEU A 505 32.12 -30.40 -9.56
CA LEU A 505 32.56 -31.09 -10.76
C LEU A 505 31.53 -32.08 -11.32
N GLN A 506 30.62 -32.63 -10.51
CA GLN A 506 29.47 -33.40 -11.00
C GLN A 506 28.45 -32.53 -11.73
N ILE A 507 28.35 -31.25 -11.37
CA ILE A 507 27.46 -30.28 -12.04
C ILE A 507 28.09 -29.83 -13.36
N ASP A 508 29.40 -29.53 -13.35
CA ASP A 508 30.16 -29.16 -14.54
C ASP A 508 31.53 -29.86 -14.56
N GLU A 509 31.61 -30.99 -15.28
CA GLU A 509 32.83 -31.78 -15.43
C GLU A 509 33.90 -31.06 -16.28
N GLY A 510 33.48 -30.10 -17.12
CA GLY A 510 34.34 -29.37 -18.05
C GLY A 510 35.14 -28.24 -17.40
N ASN A 511 34.89 -27.92 -16.13
CA ASN A 511 35.52 -26.79 -15.46
C ASN A 511 36.98 -27.08 -15.06
N GLY A 512 37.91 -26.79 -15.96
CA GLY A 512 39.35 -27.00 -15.73
C GLY A 512 39.91 -26.24 -14.52
N LYS A 513 39.34 -25.07 -14.16
CA LYS A 513 39.77 -24.30 -12.99
C LYS A 513 39.47 -25.06 -11.69
N LEU A 514 38.27 -25.61 -11.57
CA LEU A 514 37.90 -26.42 -10.40
C LEU A 514 38.72 -27.71 -10.29
N TRP A 515 39.04 -28.36 -11.40
CA TRP A 515 39.95 -29.51 -11.40
C TRP A 515 41.35 -29.16 -10.87
N MET A 516 41.89 -28.00 -11.24
CA MET A 516 43.19 -27.53 -10.74
C MET A 516 43.16 -27.31 -9.23
N GLU A 517 42.14 -26.60 -8.72
CA GLU A 517 42.00 -26.32 -7.28
C GLU A 517 41.75 -27.60 -6.46
N TYR A 518 40.90 -28.50 -6.97
CA TYR A 518 40.67 -29.81 -6.35
C TYR A 518 41.95 -30.65 -6.29
N GLY A 519 42.72 -30.68 -7.38
CA GLY A 519 44.03 -31.34 -7.44
C GLY A 519 45.05 -30.73 -6.48
N SER A 520 45.08 -29.40 -6.38
CA SER A 520 45.95 -28.67 -5.44
C SER A 520 45.65 -29.05 -3.99
N LEU A 521 44.37 -29.00 -3.58
CA LEU A 521 43.97 -29.43 -2.24
C LEU A 521 44.32 -30.90 -1.99
N ALA A 522 44.02 -31.80 -2.92
CA ALA A 522 44.34 -33.21 -2.79
C ALA A 522 45.85 -33.46 -2.59
N TYR A 523 46.69 -32.75 -3.34
CA TYR A 523 48.15 -32.80 -3.19
C TYR A 523 48.60 -32.27 -1.82
N GLN A 524 48.09 -31.12 -1.38
CA GLN A 524 48.42 -30.55 -0.07
C GLN A 524 48.04 -31.50 1.08
N LEU A 525 46.85 -32.12 1.01
CA LEU A 525 46.39 -33.10 1.99
C LEU A 525 47.25 -34.36 2.01
N HIS A 526 47.63 -34.87 0.83
CA HIS A 526 48.53 -36.01 0.71
C HIS A 526 49.91 -35.71 1.30
N SER A 527 50.49 -34.55 0.97
CA SER A 527 51.78 -34.09 1.50
C SER A 527 51.76 -33.96 3.03
N HIS A 528 50.71 -33.34 3.58
CA HIS A 528 50.51 -33.23 5.02
C HIS A 528 50.39 -34.59 5.71
N SER A 529 49.58 -35.50 5.14
CA SER A 529 49.40 -36.86 5.69
C SER A 529 50.70 -37.66 5.66
N SER A 530 51.49 -37.54 4.59
CA SER A 530 52.81 -38.18 4.48
C SER A 530 53.80 -37.68 5.54
N ARG A 531 53.81 -36.36 5.80
CA ARG A 531 54.61 -35.77 6.89
C ARG A 531 54.17 -36.27 8.27
N GLN A 532 52.87 -36.38 8.51
CA GLN A 532 52.35 -36.93 9.77
C GLN A 532 52.72 -38.40 9.96
N LEU A 533 52.58 -39.24 8.94
CA LEU A 533 52.99 -40.65 9.00
C LEU A 533 54.48 -40.80 9.29
N THR A 534 55.32 -39.99 8.63
CA THR A 534 56.78 -40.00 8.87
C THR A 534 57.10 -39.62 10.31
N TRP A 535 56.41 -38.61 10.87
CA TRP A 535 56.59 -38.20 12.26
C TRP A 535 56.18 -39.30 13.25
N VAL A 536 55.01 -39.90 13.08
CA VAL A 536 54.53 -41.00 13.95
C VAL A 536 55.48 -42.19 13.91
N CYS A 537 56.02 -42.54 12.74
CA CYS A 537 57.00 -43.61 12.59
C CYS A 537 58.41 -43.26 13.11
N SER A 538 58.70 -41.99 13.41
CA SER A 538 60.01 -41.57 13.94
C SER A 538 60.03 -41.46 15.47
N ASP A 539 58.86 -41.38 16.11
CA ASP A 539 58.69 -41.37 17.58
C ASP A 539 58.46 -42.79 18.17
N HIS A 540 58.64 -43.83 17.35
CA HIS A 540 58.73 -45.25 17.73
C HIS A 540 60.05 -45.82 17.24
#